data_AF-A0A936VZT6-F1
#
_entry.id   AF-A0A936VZT6-F1
#
_cell.length_a   1.000
_cell.length_b   1.000
_cell.length_c   1.000
_cell.angle_alpha   90.00
_cell.angle_beta   90.00
_cell.angle_gamma   90.00
#
_symmetry.space_group_name_H-M   'P 1'
#
loop_
_entity.id
_entity.type
_entity.pdbx_description
1 polymer ?
#
loop_
_entity_poly.entity_id
_entity_poly.type
_entity_poly.pdbx_seq_one_letter_code
_entity_poly.pdbx_strand_id
1 'polypeptide(L)'
;MREGKLYKAIVRLSGHELNRLHRFILSPFFNRNDSLVHLFEWIKNDLKEEMTKPLAKEDLWSICFGKKEKFDDGRFRKLQSDLLRLVEEFYAQEAFEANSIHKAKYLLEAIYDRNLIELQRVR
;
A
#
# COMPACT_ATOMS: atom_id res chain seq x y z
N MET A 1 -0.86 16.70 7.05
CA MET A 1 -0.52 15.37 6.49
C MET A 1 0.16 14.45 7.50
N ARG A 2 1.21 14.92 8.20
CA ARG A 2 1.99 14.09 9.16
C ARG A 2 1.23 13.58 10.40
N GLU A 3 0.09 14.19 10.73
CA GLU A 3 -0.77 13.74 11.84
C GLU A 3 -1.87 12.74 11.43
N GLY A 4 -2.05 12.53 10.13
CA GLY A 4 -3.10 11.67 9.58
C GLY A 4 -2.83 10.18 9.80
N LYS A 5 -3.91 9.38 9.86
CA LYS A 5 -3.85 7.92 10.05
C LYS A 5 -2.92 7.24 9.02
N LEU A 6 -2.97 7.68 7.77
CA LEU A 6 -2.09 7.21 6.69
C LEU A 6 -0.61 7.37 7.03
N TYR A 7 -0.20 8.58 7.40
CA TYR A 7 1.21 8.85 7.70
C TYR A 7 1.68 8.04 8.92
N LYS A 8 0.85 7.97 9.97
CA LYS A 8 1.12 7.16 11.16
C LYS A 8 1.22 5.66 10.86
N ALA A 9 0.49 5.15 9.88
CA ALA A 9 0.62 3.78 9.43
C ALA A 9 1.96 3.56 8.73
N ILE A 10 2.36 4.46 7.82
CA ILE A 10 3.58 4.28 7.02
C ILE A 10 4.87 4.51 7.83
N VAL A 11 4.91 5.52 8.71
CA VAL A 11 6.14 5.89 9.48
C VAL A 11 6.63 4.80 10.43
N ARG A 12 5.76 3.85 10.80
CA ARG A 12 6.11 2.74 11.70
C ARG A 12 6.83 1.59 10.99
N LEU A 13 6.81 1.58 9.65
CA LEU A 13 7.44 0.54 8.85
C LEU A 13 8.96 0.68 8.88
N SER A 14 9.66 -0.44 9.02
CA SER A 14 11.09 -0.51 8.79
C SER A 14 11.44 -0.22 7.32
N GLY A 15 12.69 0.11 7.02
CA GLY A 15 13.15 0.32 5.65
C GLY A 15 12.90 -0.88 4.72
N HIS A 16 12.97 -2.11 5.27
CA HIS A 16 12.63 -3.33 4.53
C HIS A 16 11.14 -3.41 4.21
N GLU A 17 10.27 -3.17 5.20
CA GLU A 17 8.81 -3.20 5.00
C GLU A 17 8.35 -2.08 4.08
N LEU A 18 8.94 -0.87 4.15
CA LEU A 18 8.69 0.21 3.20
C LEU A 18 8.98 -0.18 1.76
N ASN A 19 10.05 -0.94 1.53
CA ASN A 19 10.38 -1.45 0.18
C ASN A 19 9.41 -2.55 -0.28
N ARG A 20 8.89 -3.36 0.65
CA ARG A 20 7.84 -4.34 0.32
C ARG A 20 6.51 -3.69 0.03
N LEU A 21 6.09 -2.72 0.84
CA LEU A 21 4.90 -1.90 0.61
C LEU A 21 4.99 -1.19 -0.75
N HIS A 22 6.18 -0.68 -1.10
CA HIS A 22 6.40 -0.09 -2.42
C HIS A 22 6.10 -1.07 -3.55
N ARG A 23 6.63 -2.31 -3.48
CA ARG A 23 6.34 -3.35 -4.47
C ARG A 23 4.87 -3.77 -4.47
N PHE A 24 4.23 -3.77 -3.31
CA PHE A 24 2.80 -4.06 -3.18
C PHE A 24 1.95 -3.01 -3.91
N ILE A 25 2.23 -1.72 -3.69
CA ILE A 25 1.52 -0.60 -4.34
C ILE A 25 1.80 -0.53 -5.85
N LEU A 26 2.98 -0.96 -6.31
CA LEU A 26 3.30 -1.05 -7.74
C LEU A 26 2.68 -2.28 -8.42
N SER A 27 2.16 -3.24 -7.66
CA SER A 27 1.61 -4.47 -8.24
C SER A 27 0.28 -4.21 -8.93
N PRO A 28 0.12 -4.56 -10.22
CA PRO A 28 -1.13 -4.40 -10.96
C PRO A 28 -2.28 -5.27 -10.42
N PHE A 29 -1.95 -6.25 -9.57
CA PHE A 29 -2.93 -7.07 -8.85
C PHE A 29 -3.63 -6.28 -7.73
N PHE A 30 -2.90 -5.44 -7.01
CA PHE A 30 -3.42 -4.68 -5.87
C PHE A 30 -3.80 -3.24 -6.22
N ASN A 31 -3.08 -2.62 -7.16
CA ASN A 31 -3.28 -1.23 -7.52
C ASN A 31 -3.12 -1.01 -9.03
N ARG A 32 -4.00 -0.20 -9.60
CA ARG A 32 -3.97 0.23 -11.01
C ARG A 32 -3.96 1.75 -11.17
N ASN A 33 -3.84 2.48 -10.05
CA ASN A 33 -3.91 3.93 -10.01
C ASN A 33 -2.52 4.52 -9.74
N ASP A 34 -1.93 5.13 -10.75
CA ASP A 34 -0.60 5.74 -10.67
C ASP A 34 -0.55 6.92 -9.71
N SER A 35 -1.65 7.64 -9.50
CA SER A 35 -1.72 8.73 -8.51
C SER A 35 -1.47 8.22 -7.09
N LEU A 36 -1.83 6.97 -6.77
CA LEU A 36 -1.53 6.35 -5.47
C LEU A 36 -0.04 6.04 -5.34
N VAL A 37 0.60 5.61 -6.43
CA VAL A 37 2.05 5.37 -6.49
C VAL A 37 2.78 6.68 -6.21
N HIS A 38 2.46 7.76 -6.92
CA HIS A 38 3.09 9.06 -6.74
C HIS A 38 2.92 9.62 -5.33
N LEU A 39 1.73 9.47 -4.74
CA LEU A 39 1.48 9.89 -3.36
C LEU A 39 2.37 9.10 -2.38
N PHE A 40 2.47 7.78 -2.56
CA PHE A 40 3.29 6.94 -1.69
C PHE A 40 4.78 7.22 -1.85
N GLU A 41 5.29 7.36 -3.08
CA GLU A 41 6.68 7.69 -3.35
C GLU A 41 7.08 9.01 -2.70
N TRP A 42 6.19 10.01 -2.76
CA TRP A 42 6.41 11.26 -2.05
C TRP A 42 6.53 11.05 -0.53
N ILE A 43 5.61 10.31 0.10
CA ILE A 43 5.68 10.01 1.54
C ILE A 43 6.98 9.26 1.88
N LYS A 44 7.38 8.29 1.04
CA LYS A 44 8.61 7.52 1.22
C LYS A 44 9.85 8.40 1.16
N ASN A 45 9.88 9.39 0.27
CA ASN A 45 10.99 10.34 0.17
C ASN A 45 10.99 11.34 1.35
N ASP A 46 9.82 11.84 1.76
CA ASP A 46 9.65 12.70 2.95
C ASP A 46 10.25 12.04 4.21
N LEU A 47 10.03 10.72 4.36
CA LEU A 47 10.58 9.92 5.45
C LEU A 47 12.09 9.70 5.38
N LYS A 48 12.69 9.67 4.18
CA LYS A 48 14.13 9.45 3.99
C LYS A 48 14.94 10.71 4.18
N GLU A 49 14.45 11.83 3.66
CA GLU A 49 15.17 13.10 3.62
C GLU A 49 14.94 13.95 4.86
N GLU A 50 14.16 13.45 5.84
CA GLU A 50 13.71 14.19 7.02
C GLU A 50 13.24 15.60 6.64
N MET A 51 12.50 15.74 5.54
CA MET A 51 12.19 17.04 4.96
C MET A 51 11.59 17.94 6.05
N THR A 52 12.30 19.01 6.40
CA THR A 52 11.94 19.84 7.56
C THR A 52 10.73 20.74 7.27
N LYS A 53 10.37 20.92 6.00
CA LYS A 53 9.22 21.73 5.58
C LYS A 53 8.05 20.89 5.10
N PRO A 54 6.84 21.06 5.67
CA PRO A 54 5.65 20.45 5.13
C PRO A 54 5.32 21.07 3.76
N LEU A 55 5.12 20.24 2.74
CA LEU A 55 4.59 20.69 1.44
C LEU A 55 3.11 21.05 1.56
N ALA A 56 2.68 22.04 0.77
CA ALA A 56 1.28 22.41 0.65
C ALA A 56 0.49 21.29 -0.05
N LYS A 57 -0.81 21.21 0.20
CA LYS A 57 -1.66 20.14 -0.40
C LYS A 57 -1.72 20.27 -1.93
N GLU A 58 -1.65 21.49 -2.42
CA GLU A 58 -1.70 21.88 -3.82
C GLU A 58 -0.47 21.40 -4.59
N ASP A 59 0.69 21.41 -3.93
CA ASP A 59 1.93 20.87 -4.51
C ASP A 59 1.86 19.35 -4.62
N LEU A 60 1.37 18.68 -3.56
CA LEU A 60 1.16 17.24 -3.55
C LEU A 60 0.13 16.80 -4.60
N TRP A 61 -0.94 17.57 -4.74
CA TRP A 61 -1.92 17.38 -5.79
C TRP A 61 -1.27 17.43 -7.18
N SER A 62 -0.43 18.44 -7.40
CA SER A 62 0.30 18.59 -8.68
C SER A 62 1.25 17.43 -8.96
N ILE A 63 1.81 16.80 -7.92
CA ILE A 63 2.62 15.58 -8.05
C ILE A 63 1.73 14.38 -8.42
N CYS A 64 0.55 14.24 -7.81
CA CYS A 64 -0.30 13.06 -7.98
C CYS A 64 -1.15 13.09 -9.26
N PHE A 65 -1.61 14.27 -9.68
CA PHE A 65 -2.57 14.46 -10.78
C PHE A 65 -2.04 15.36 -11.91
N GLY A 66 -0.88 16.00 -11.71
CA GLY A 66 -0.27 16.90 -12.67
C GLY A 66 -0.61 18.38 -12.43
N LYS A 67 0.29 19.27 -12.86
CA LYS A 67 0.22 20.74 -12.61
C LYS A 67 -0.95 21.46 -13.29
N LYS A 68 -1.59 20.83 -14.29
CA LYS A 68 -2.70 21.42 -15.06
C LYS A 68 -4.05 21.21 -14.39
N GLU A 69 -4.16 20.21 -13.52
CA GLU A 69 -5.40 19.87 -12.82
C GLU A 69 -5.66 20.84 -11.68
N LYS A 70 -6.87 21.41 -11.63
CA LYS A 70 -7.27 22.30 -10.54
C LYS A 70 -7.35 21.48 -9.25
N PHE A 71 -6.82 22.03 -8.16
CA PHE A 71 -6.87 21.39 -6.86
C PHE A 71 -8.32 21.07 -6.44
N ASP A 72 -8.56 19.79 -6.11
CA ASP A 72 -9.81 19.28 -5.57
C ASP A 72 -9.52 18.54 -4.25
N ASP A 73 -9.83 19.19 -3.13
CA ASP A 73 -9.59 18.64 -1.80
C ASP A 73 -10.43 17.37 -1.52
N GLY A 74 -11.62 17.22 -2.12
CA GLY A 74 -12.45 16.03 -1.97
C GLY A 74 -11.81 14.81 -2.64
N ARG A 75 -11.37 14.98 -3.88
CA ARG A 75 -10.63 13.93 -4.62
C ARG A 75 -9.29 13.61 -3.97
N PHE A 76 -8.60 14.62 -3.41
CA PHE A 76 -7.34 14.39 -2.70
C PHE A 76 -7.53 13.59 -1.40
N ARG A 77 -8.56 13.91 -0.61
CA ARG A 77 -8.92 13.12 0.57
C ARG A 77 -9.26 11.68 0.21
N LYS A 78 -10.01 11.47 -0.88
CA LYS A 78 -10.30 10.13 -1.39
C LYS A 78 -9.01 9.38 -1.75
N LEU A 79 -8.06 10.02 -2.44
CA LEU A 79 -6.76 9.43 -2.76
C LEU A 79 -6.01 8.98 -1.49
N GLN A 80 -6.03 9.79 -0.43
CA GLN A 80 -5.41 9.43 0.85
C GLN A 80 -6.11 8.24 1.53
N SER A 81 -7.45 8.19 1.49
CA SER A 81 -8.23 7.06 2.00
C SER A 81 -7.97 5.77 1.21
N ASP A 82 -7.89 5.87 -0.12
CA ASP A 82 -7.60 4.74 -1.00
C ASP A 82 -6.17 4.20 -0.75
N LEU A 83 -5.18 5.09 -0.57
CA LEU A 83 -3.82 4.69 -0.21
C LEU A 83 -3.78 4.04 1.18
N LEU A 84 -4.52 4.59 2.16
CA LEU A 84 -4.59 3.99 3.50
C LEU A 84 -5.15 2.56 3.42
N ARG A 85 -6.18 2.31 2.61
CA ARG A 85 -6.73 0.97 2.39
C ARG A 85 -5.67 0.00 1.87
N LEU A 86 -4.84 0.42 0.91
CA LEU A 86 -3.74 -0.41 0.41
C LEU A 86 -2.69 -0.71 1.48
N VAL A 87 -2.40 0.24 2.37
CA VAL A 87 -1.48 0.02 3.49
C VAL A 87 -2.08 -0.98 4.50
N GLU A 88 -3.38 -0.88 4.78
CA GLU A 88 -4.09 -1.84 5.65
C GLU A 88 -4.10 -3.25 5.04
N GLU A 89 -4.37 -3.38 3.74
CA GLU A 89 -4.28 -4.65 2.99
C GLU A 89 -2.87 -5.23 2.98
N PHE A 90 -1.85 -4.37 2.83
CA PHE A 90 -0.46 -4.79 2.94
C PHE A 90 -0.18 -5.40 4.32
N TYR A 91 -0.57 -4.75 5.41
CA TYR A 91 -0.39 -5.31 6.76
C TYR A 91 -1.10 -6.66 6.94
N ALA A 92 -2.32 -6.79 6.41
CA ALA A 92 -3.05 -8.05 6.45
C ALA A 92 -2.31 -9.14 5.66
N GLN A 93 -1.82 -8.82 4.46
CA GLN A 93 -1.01 -9.74 3.65
C GLN A 93 0.27 -10.12 4.38
N GLU A 94 1.00 -9.19 4.99
CA GLU A 94 2.23 -9.49 5.74
C GLU A 94 1.96 -10.43 6.92
N ALA A 95 0.89 -10.19 7.68
CA ALA A 95 0.49 -11.05 8.79
C ALA A 95 0.08 -12.45 8.31
N PHE A 96 -0.62 -12.54 7.18
CA PHE A 96 -0.95 -13.79 6.52
C PHE A 96 0.31 -14.52 6.03
N GLU A 97 1.25 -13.78 5.42
CA GLU A 97 2.50 -14.30 4.91
C GLU A 97 3.37 -14.91 6.02
N ALA A 98 3.34 -14.31 7.21
CA ALA A 98 4.10 -14.79 8.37
C ALA A 98 3.49 -16.04 9.04
N ASN A 99 2.22 -16.38 8.80
CA ASN A 99 1.55 -17.51 9.46
C ASN A 99 1.41 -18.72 8.50
N SER A 100 2.36 -19.64 8.57
CA SER A 100 2.39 -20.86 7.74
C SER A 100 1.19 -21.79 7.95
N ILE A 101 0.64 -21.85 9.18
CA ILE A 101 -0.50 -22.71 9.50
C ILE A 101 -1.76 -22.21 8.79
N HIS A 102 -2.03 -20.89 8.86
CA HIS A 102 -3.16 -20.30 8.15
C HIS A 102 -3.04 -20.52 6.65
N LYS A 103 -1.85 -20.33 6.07
CA LYS A 103 -1.63 -20.61 4.65
C LYS A 103 -1.93 -22.05 4.26
N ALA A 104 -1.38 -23.01 5.02
CA ALA A 104 -1.60 -24.42 4.77
C ALA A 104 -3.09 -24.77 4.84
N LYS A 105 -3.80 -24.23 5.84
CA LYS A 105 -5.24 -24.39 5.98
C LYS A 105 -6.01 -23.86 4.75
N TYR A 106 -5.81 -22.60 4.36
CA TYR A 106 -6.55 -22.04 3.22
C TYR A 106 -6.15 -22.69 1.89
N LEU A 107 -4.91 -23.16 1.75
CA LEU A 107 -4.50 -23.94 0.58
C LEU A 107 -5.24 -25.28 0.52
N LEU A 108 -5.35 -26.00 1.64
CA LEU A 108 -6.10 -27.25 1.70
C LEU A 108 -7.59 -27.04 1.37
N GLU A 109 -8.21 -25.99 1.90
CA GLU A 109 -9.58 -25.59 1.56
C GLU A 109 -9.71 -25.31 0.06
N ALA A 110 -8.81 -24.49 -0.50
CA ALA A 110 -8.82 -24.18 -1.93
C ALA A 110 -8.60 -25.41 -2.82
N ILE A 111 -7.78 -26.36 -2.39
CA ILE A 111 -7.55 -27.62 -3.09
C ILE A 111 -8.83 -28.45 -3.13
N TYR A 112 -9.52 -28.56 -1.98
CA TYR A 112 -10.77 -29.31 -1.89
C TYR A 112 -11.86 -28.66 -2.74
N ASP A 113 -12.10 -27.35 -2.56
CA ASP A 113 -13.18 -26.61 -3.22
C ASP A 113 -13.03 -26.55 -4.74
N ARG A 114 -11.77 -26.57 -5.24
CA ARG A 114 -11.46 -26.53 -6.67
C ARG A 114 -11.12 -27.89 -7.27
N ASN A 115 -11.22 -28.97 -6.49
CA ASN A 115 -10.88 -30.33 -6.89
C ASN A 115 -9.44 -30.48 -7.44
N LEU A 116 -8.46 -29.82 -6.79
CA LEU A 116 -7.05 -29.77 -7.21
C LEU A 116 -6.18 -30.82 -6.48
N ILE A 117 -6.64 -32.07 -6.43
CA ILE A 117 -6.05 -33.14 -5.60
C ILE A 117 -4.55 -33.35 -5.89
N GLU A 118 -4.10 -33.08 -7.12
CA GLU A 118 -2.68 -33.17 -7.52
C GLU A 118 -1.73 -32.26 -6.70
N LEU A 119 -2.25 -31.17 -6.13
CA LEU A 119 -1.49 -30.24 -5.27
C LEU A 119 -1.32 -30.73 -3.83
N GLN A 120 -1.97 -31.83 -3.42
CA GLN A 120 -1.86 -32.39 -2.05
C GLN A 120 -0.53 -33.10 -1.77
N ARG A 121 0.39 -33.19 -2.74
CA ARG A 121 1.66 -33.87 -2.52
C ARG A 121 2.50 -33.16 -1.46
N VAL A 122 2.72 -33.89 -0.37
CA VAL A 122 3.63 -33.56 0.73
C VAL A 122 5.02 -33.28 0.16
N ARG A 123 5.51 -32.05 0.33
CA ARG A 123 6.94 -31.75 0.23
C ARG A 123 7.61 -32.04 1.56
#